data_AF-A0A932FX10-F1
#
_entry.id   AF-A0A932FX10-F1
#
_cell.length_a   1.000
_cell.length_b   1.000
_cell.length_c   1.000
_cell.angle_alpha   90.00
_cell.angle_beta   90.00
_cell.angle_gamma   90.00
#
_symmetry.space_group_name_H-M   'P 1'
#
loop_
_entity.id
_entity.type
_entity.pdbx_description
1 polymer ?
#
loop_
_entity_poly.entity_id
_entity_poly.type
_entity_poly.pdbx_seq_one_letter_code
_entity_poly.pdbx_strand_id
1 'polypeptide(L)'
;MAETNRKSIDPASAYLIERAAQCGVETTWDRYEGMLPQCGFGELGVCCKICLEGPCRIDPFGEGAKTGICGISADAIVARNLDRAIAAGTASHSDHARHMALTLLAVGQGKAPDYQIKDEAKLRQVAQRIGLKIDGKDTPTLAREVAEAALQEFSRQDYQVPLTWITSTVTAGRIESFNKLGVMPHNIDANVSEIMHRTTRGNDADAVNLLLGGVKCGLCDYAGCHIATDLGDILFGT
;
A
#
# COMPACT_ATOMS: atom_id res chain seq x y z
N MET A 1 -21.50 -9.06 30.59
CA MET A 1 -21.27 -7.59 30.57
C MET A 1 -19.85 -7.18 31.00
N ALA A 2 -19.34 -7.52 32.19
CA ALA A 2 -18.00 -7.02 32.62
C ALA A 2 -16.81 -7.57 31.80
N GLU A 3 -16.86 -8.82 31.32
CA GLU A 3 -15.85 -9.36 30.38
C GLU A 3 -16.08 -8.90 28.94
N THR A 4 -17.34 -8.77 28.50
CA THR A 4 -17.68 -8.32 27.14
C THR A 4 -17.27 -6.87 26.88
N ASN A 5 -17.39 -5.99 27.88
CA ASN A 5 -16.92 -4.59 27.80
C ASN A 5 -15.38 -4.46 27.73
N ARG A 6 -14.63 -5.54 27.96
CA ARG A 6 -13.18 -5.57 27.73
C ARG A 6 -12.82 -5.87 26.26
N LYS A 7 -13.78 -6.36 25.47
CA LYS A 7 -13.60 -6.75 24.06
C LYS A 7 -13.93 -5.61 23.09
N SER A 8 -15.02 -4.87 23.31
CA SER A 8 -15.37 -3.68 22.53
C SER A 8 -16.04 -2.62 23.40
N ILE A 9 -15.74 -1.34 23.12
CA ILE A 9 -16.41 -0.19 23.75
C ILE A 9 -17.68 0.23 23.00
N ASP A 10 -17.92 -0.30 21.80
CA ASP A 10 -19.15 -0.06 21.03
C ASP A 10 -20.30 -0.91 21.61
N PRO A 11 -21.39 -0.28 22.09
CA PRO A 11 -22.54 -0.99 22.66
C PRO A 11 -23.17 -2.02 21.72
N ALA A 12 -23.23 -1.76 20.41
CA ALA A 12 -23.81 -2.69 19.44
C ALA A 12 -22.93 -3.94 19.30
N SER A 13 -21.62 -3.73 19.16
CA SER A 13 -20.63 -4.80 19.16
C SER A 13 -20.69 -5.62 20.45
N ALA A 14 -20.76 -4.98 21.63
CA ALA A 14 -20.84 -5.66 22.92
C ALA A 14 -22.07 -6.58 23.01
N TYR A 15 -23.24 -6.12 22.55
CA TYR A 15 -24.45 -6.93 22.46
C TYR A 15 -24.26 -8.13 21.51
N LEU A 16 -23.68 -7.91 20.33
CA LEU A 16 -23.48 -8.96 19.34
C LEU A 16 -22.46 -10.02 19.78
N ILE A 17 -21.41 -9.62 20.51
CA ILE A 17 -20.44 -10.57 21.09
C ILE A 17 -21.14 -11.48 22.10
N GLU A 18 -21.99 -10.93 22.97
CA GLU A 18 -22.74 -11.72 23.94
C GLU A 18 -23.72 -12.68 23.25
N ARG A 19 -24.40 -12.22 22.19
CA ARG A 19 -25.25 -13.09 21.37
C ARG A 19 -24.47 -14.18 20.64
N ALA A 20 -23.30 -13.87 20.10
CA ALA A 20 -22.45 -14.86 19.44
C ALA A 20 -22.06 -15.97 20.43
N ALA A 21 -21.69 -15.63 21.66
CA ALA A 21 -21.39 -16.60 22.71
C ALA A 21 -22.61 -17.49 23.05
N GLN A 22 -23.80 -16.91 23.20
CA GLN A 22 -25.03 -17.66 23.47
C GLN A 22 -25.42 -18.62 22.34
N CYS A 23 -25.09 -18.25 21.10
CA CYS A 23 -25.34 -19.06 19.91
C CYS A 23 -24.20 -20.05 19.60
N GLY A 24 -23.12 -20.07 20.39
CA GLY A 24 -21.95 -20.91 20.13
C GLY A 24 -21.19 -20.53 18.86
N VAL A 25 -21.24 -19.25 18.45
CA VAL A 25 -20.55 -18.72 17.27
C VAL A 25 -19.22 -18.09 17.70
N GLU A 26 -18.13 -18.62 17.17
CA GLU A 26 -16.79 -18.08 17.43
C GLU A 26 -16.55 -16.74 16.73
N THR A 27 -16.00 -15.78 17.46
CA THR A 27 -15.69 -14.42 16.98
C THR A 27 -14.19 -14.15 16.93
N THR A 28 -13.80 -12.97 16.43
CA THR A 28 -12.38 -12.58 16.40
C THR A 28 -11.76 -12.45 17.79
N TRP A 29 -12.55 -12.13 18.82
CA TRP A 29 -12.05 -12.03 20.18
C TRP A 29 -11.73 -13.40 20.77
N ASP A 30 -12.55 -14.39 20.47
CA ASP A 30 -12.34 -15.77 20.95
C ASP A 30 -11.11 -16.38 20.27
N ARG A 31 -10.91 -16.11 18.97
CA ARG A 31 -9.67 -16.47 18.26
C ARG A 31 -8.43 -15.76 18.81
N TYR A 32 -8.55 -14.49 19.20
CA TYR A 32 -7.45 -13.75 19.81
C TYR A 32 -7.08 -14.38 21.17
N GLU A 33 -8.06 -14.67 22.03
CA GLU A 33 -7.85 -15.34 23.32
C GLU A 33 -7.19 -16.71 23.12
N GLY A 34 -7.63 -17.50 22.14
CA GLY A 34 -7.02 -18.78 21.79
C GLY A 34 -5.59 -18.68 21.23
N MET A 35 -5.14 -17.50 20.82
CA MET A 35 -3.79 -17.24 20.30
C MET A 35 -2.80 -16.80 21.40
N LEU A 36 -3.26 -16.58 22.64
CA LEU A 36 -2.41 -16.09 23.73
C LEU A 36 -1.66 -17.23 24.45
N PRO A 37 -0.39 -17.01 24.84
CA PRO A 37 0.45 -15.86 24.48
C PRO A 37 0.92 -15.95 23.02
N GLN A 38 0.97 -14.81 22.32
CA GLN A 38 1.52 -14.74 20.97
C GLN A 38 3.05 -14.97 20.98
N CYS A 39 3.62 -15.25 19.81
CA CYS A 39 5.05 -15.53 19.66
C CYS A 39 5.91 -14.26 19.77
N GLY A 40 6.69 -14.14 20.86
CA GLY A 40 7.54 -12.96 21.10
C GLY A 40 8.58 -12.66 20.02
N PHE A 41 9.13 -13.66 19.33
CA PHE A 41 10.05 -13.42 18.19
C PHE A 41 9.34 -12.75 17.01
N GLY A 42 8.06 -13.09 16.79
CA GLY A 42 7.21 -12.48 15.78
C GLY A 42 6.82 -11.06 16.15
N GLU A 43 6.43 -10.84 17.40
CA GLU A 43 6.08 -9.51 17.93
C GLU A 43 7.25 -8.51 17.84
N LEU A 44 8.48 -8.98 18.10
CA LEU A 44 9.69 -8.18 17.96
C LEU A 44 10.20 -8.07 16.51
N GLY A 45 9.59 -8.79 15.56
CA GLY A 45 9.97 -8.76 14.15
C GLY A 45 11.29 -9.46 13.81
N VAL A 46 11.90 -10.18 14.75
CA VAL A 46 13.23 -10.82 14.62
C VAL A 46 13.18 -12.27 14.10
N CYS A 47 12.02 -12.72 13.64
CA CYS A 47 11.85 -14.00 12.94
C CYS A 47 11.87 -13.80 11.42
N CYS A 48 12.67 -14.59 10.70
CA CYS A 48 12.79 -14.55 9.25
C CYS A 48 12.40 -15.88 8.60
N LYS A 49 11.45 -15.84 7.67
CA LYS A 49 10.93 -17.00 6.89
C LYS A 49 11.04 -16.79 5.38
N ILE A 50 11.99 -15.97 4.94
CA ILE A 50 12.10 -15.54 3.53
C ILE A 50 12.65 -16.63 2.61
N CYS A 51 13.35 -17.63 3.14
CA CYS A 51 13.93 -18.73 2.38
C CYS A 51 13.79 -20.08 3.10
N LEU A 52 14.15 -21.15 2.41
CA LEU A 52 14.00 -22.53 2.88
C LEU A 52 15.05 -22.99 3.90
N GLU A 53 16.08 -22.20 4.18
CA GLU A 53 17.02 -22.48 5.27
C GLU A 53 16.44 -22.13 6.65
N GLY A 54 15.42 -21.25 6.68
CA GLY A 54 14.75 -20.84 7.91
C GLY A 54 13.77 -21.90 8.47
N PRO A 55 12.97 -21.54 9.50
CA PRO A 55 12.86 -20.21 10.10
C PRO A 55 14.10 -19.83 10.91
N CYS A 56 14.67 -18.65 10.62
CA CYS A 56 15.67 -18.03 11.49
C CYS A 56 14.99 -17.18 12.57
N ARG A 57 15.60 -17.08 13.75
CA ARG A 57 15.18 -16.17 14.82
C ARG A 57 16.40 -15.63 15.55
N ILE A 58 16.36 -14.35 15.93
CA ILE A 58 17.42 -13.73 16.74
C ILE A 58 16.94 -13.65 18.19
N ASP A 59 17.83 -14.01 19.11
CA ASP A 59 17.56 -13.84 20.54
C ASP A 59 17.69 -12.35 20.92
N PRO A 60 16.63 -11.70 21.45
CA PRO A 60 16.66 -10.28 21.77
C PRO A 60 17.53 -9.94 22.99
N PHE A 61 17.93 -10.93 23.80
CA PHE A 61 18.73 -10.79 25.02
C PHE A 61 20.21 -11.16 24.82
N GLY A 62 20.58 -11.66 23.63
CA GLY A 62 21.99 -11.85 23.25
C GLY A 62 22.64 -13.17 23.65
N GLU A 63 21.88 -14.07 24.29
CA GLU A 63 22.33 -15.41 24.72
C GLU A 63 22.26 -16.45 23.57
N GLY A 64 21.55 -16.13 22.49
CA GLY A 64 21.30 -17.02 21.36
C GLY A 64 21.94 -16.58 20.04
N ALA A 65 21.32 -16.99 18.93
CA ALA A 65 21.77 -16.61 17.59
C ALA A 65 21.75 -15.08 17.42
N LYS A 66 22.88 -14.52 16.95
CA LYS A 66 23.04 -13.07 16.71
C LYS A 66 22.76 -12.66 15.27
N THR A 67 22.74 -13.63 14.36
CA THR A 67 22.42 -13.46 12.93
C THR A 67 21.60 -14.65 12.43
N GLY A 68 20.92 -14.47 11.29
CA GLY A 68 20.32 -15.60 10.57
C GLY A 68 21.38 -16.49 9.92
N ILE A 69 20.99 -17.66 9.41
CA ILE A 69 21.90 -18.64 8.77
C ILE A 69 22.74 -18.00 7.65
N CYS A 70 22.14 -17.11 6.86
CA CYS A 70 22.84 -16.41 5.78
C CYS A 70 23.67 -15.19 6.24
N GLY A 71 23.82 -14.98 7.55
CA GLY A 71 24.56 -13.85 8.13
C GLY A 71 23.77 -12.55 8.29
N ILE A 72 22.46 -12.53 7.98
CA ILE A 72 21.63 -11.32 8.09
C ILE A 72 21.48 -10.88 9.56
N SER A 73 21.62 -9.58 9.83
CA SER A 73 21.47 -9.00 11.18
C SER A 73 20.00 -8.92 11.62
N ALA A 74 19.77 -8.71 12.91
CA ALA A 74 18.45 -8.47 13.47
C ALA A 74 17.76 -7.25 12.82
N ASP A 75 18.48 -6.13 12.70
CA ASP A 75 17.95 -4.89 12.14
C ASP A 75 17.49 -5.08 10.69
N ALA A 76 18.28 -5.79 9.89
CA ALA A 76 17.92 -6.06 8.50
C ALA A 76 16.80 -7.10 8.37
N ILE A 77 16.66 -8.04 9.31
CA ILE A 77 15.46 -8.92 9.36
C ILE A 77 14.21 -8.07 9.61
N VAL A 78 14.26 -7.20 10.62
CA VAL A 78 13.12 -6.33 10.98
C VAL A 78 12.75 -5.42 9.81
N ALA A 79 13.75 -4.76 9.19
CA ALA A 79 13.53 -3.91 8.03
C ALA A 79 12.92 -4.69 6.84
N ARG A 80 13.42 -5.89 6.52
CA ARG A 80 12.85 -6.74 5.46
C ARG A 80 11.40 -7.15 5.74
N ASN A 81 11.10 -7.49 6.99
CA ASN A 81 9.74 -7.87 7.40
C ASN A 81 8.78 -6.67 7.26
N LEU A 82 9.23 -5.48 7.70
CA LEU A 82 8.46 -4.25 7.57
C LEU A 82 8.26 -3.86 6.11
N ASP A 83 9.31 -3.85 5.28
CA ASP A 83 9.23 -3.51 3.87
C ASP A 83 8.27 -4.43 3.12
N ARG A 84 8.28 -5.74 3.40
CA ARG A 84 7.32 -6.68 2.79
C ARG A 84 5.88 -6.40 3.21
N ALA A 85 5.65 -5.97 4.45
CA ALA A 85 4.33 -5.55 4.91
C ALA A 85 3.88 -4.26 4.20
N ILE A 86 4.78 -3.29 4.04
CA ILE A 86 4.54 -2.06 3.26
C ILE A 86 4.18 -2.44 1.82
N ALA A 87 4.98 -3.26 1.15
CA ALA A 87 4.74 -3.68 -0.22
C ALA A 87 3.41 -4.43 -0.40
N ALA A 88 2.97 -5.20 0.59
CA ALA A 88 1.65 -5.83 0.58
C ALA A 88 0.52 -4.79 0.64
N GLY A 89 0.65 -3.76 1.48
CA GLY A 89 -0.27 -2.62 1.51
C GLY A 89 -0.28 -1.85 0.19
N THR A 90 0.89 -1.49 -0.31
CA THR A 90 1.08 -0.81 -1.60
C THR A 90 0.47 -1.61 -2.75
N ALA A 91 0.62 -2.94 -2.77
CA ALA A 91 0.01 -3.79 -3.79
C ALA A 91 -1.53 -3.74 -3.73
N SER A 92 -2.12 -3.71 -2.53
CA SER A 92 -3.57 -3.59 -2.34
C SER A 92 -4.10 -2.26 -2.89
N HIS A 93 -3.49 -1.13 -2.53
CA HIS A 93 -3.91 0.18 -3.05
C HIS A 93 -3.56 0.37 -4.53
N SER A 94 -2.48 -0.26 -5.01
CA SER A 94 -2.13 -0.29 -6.43
C SER A 94 -3.26 -0.92 -7.25
N ASP A 95 -3.70 -2.12 -6.87
CA ASP A 95 -4.72 -2.84 -7.64
C ASP A 95 -6.09 -2.17 -7.54
N HIS A 96 -6.45 -1.61 -6.37
CA HIS A 96 -7.63 -0.77 -6.22
C HIS A 96 -7.60 0.41 -7.22
N ALA A 97 -6.52 1.18 -7.22
CA ALA A 97 -6.38 2.35 -8.09
C ALA A 97 -6.37 1.98 -9.57
N ARG A 98 -5.72 0.87 -9.94
CA ARG A 98 -5.74 0.35 -11.31
C ARG A 98 -7.15 -0.06 -11.73
N HIS A 99 -7.91 -0.71 -10.86
CA HIS A 99 -9.29 -1.08 -11.16
C HIS A 99 -10.16 0.15 -11.41
N MET A 100 -9.97 1.21 -10.63
CA MET A 100 -10.63 2.50 -10.85
C MET A 100 -10.22 3.14 -12.19
N ALA A 101 -8.93 3.11 -12.54
CA ALA A 101 -8.43 3.62 -13.81
C ALA A 101 -8.97 2.85 -15.01
N LEU A 102 -9.00 1.51 -14.95
CA LEU A 102 -9.59 0.67 -15.99
C LEU A 102 -11.10 0.92 -16.13
N THR A 103 -11.81 1.14 -15.03
CA THR A 103 -13.24 1.48 -15.04
C THR A 103 -13.47 2.83 -15.71
N LEU A 104 -12.72 3.87 -15.34
CA LEU A 104 -12.82 5.18 -15.99
C LEU A 104 -12.47 5.11 -17.50
N LEU A 105 -11.47 4.31 -17.86
CA LEU A 105 -11.12 4.07 -19.25
C LEU A 105 -12.29 3.42 -20.02
N ALA A 106 -12.93 2.41 -19.43
CA ALA A 106 -14.10 1.76 -20.03
C ALA A 106 -15.28 2.72 -20.18
N VAL A 107 -15.52 3.61 -19.20
CA VAL A 107 -16.52 4.69 -19.30
C VAL A 107 -16.21 5.63 -20.45
N GLY A 108 -14.97 6.12 -20.53
CA GLY A 108 -14.54 7.01 -21.61
C GLY A 108 -14.58 6.35 -23.00
N GLN A 109 -14.55 5.02 -23.07
CA GLN A 109 -14.72 4.23 -24.30
C GLN A 109 -16.17 3.82 -24.59
N GLY A 110 -17.13 4.13 -23.71
CA GLY A 110 -18.53 3.71 -23.84
C GLY A 110 -18.74 2.20 -23.63
N LYS A 111 -17.85 1.51 -22.92
CA LYS A 111 -17.88 0.06 -22.68
C LYS A 111 -18.40 -0.35 -21.30
N ALA A 112 -18.73 0.63 -20.45
CA ALA A 112 -19.25 0.42 -19.10
C ALA A 112 -20.54 1.23 -18.89
N PRO A 113 -21.68 0.79 -19.45
CA PRO A 113 -22.91 1.60 -19.51
C PRO A 113 -23.55 1.87 -18.14
N ASP A 114 -23.26 1.06 -17.13
CA ASP A 114 -23.75 1.24 -15.76
C ASP A 114 -22.99 2.32 -14.97
N TYR A 115 -21.88 2.80 -15.54
CA TYR A 115 -21.03 3.84 -14.96
C TYR A 115 -21.10 5.11 -15.80
N GLN A 116 -21.01 6.25 -15.13
CA GLN A 116 -21.00 7.56 -15.77
C GLN A 116 -20.05 8.50 -15.03
N ILE A 117 -19.62 9.56 -15.71
CA ILE A 117 -18.85 10.63 -15.09
C ILE A 117 -19.84 11.49 -14.32
N LYS A 118 -19.83 11.38 -12.98
CA LYS A 118 -20.73 12.12 -12.11
C LYS A 118 -20.19 13.49 -11.72
N ASP A 119 -18.87 13.66 -11.72
CA ASP A 119 -18.22 14.94 -11.43
C ASP A 119 -17.26 15.35 -12.55
N GLU A 120 -17.79 16.09 -13.53
CA GLU A 120 -16.98 16.63 -14.64
C GLU A 120 -16.01 17.73 -14.17
N ALA A 121 -16.37 18.49 -13.13
CA ALA A 121 -15.49 19.54 -12.60
C ALA A 121 -14.24 18.92 -11.98
N LYS A 122 -14.41 17.85 -11.20
CA LYS A 122 -13.31 17.05 -10.66
C LYS A 122 -12.45 16.45 -11.78
N LEU A 123 -13.06 15.89 -12.83
CA LEU A 123 -12.31 15.35 -13.97
C LEU A 123 -11.41 16.41 -14.61
N ARG A 124 -11.94 17.60 -14.86
CA ARG A 124 -11.18 18.73 -15.43
C ARG A 124 -10.09 19.22 -14.50
N GLN A 125 -10.35 19.28 -13.18
CA GLN A 125 -9.36 19.65 -12.18
C GLN A 125 -8.19 18.66 -12.13
N VAL A 126 -8.48 17.36 -12.10
CA VAL A 126 -7.47 16.29 -12.11
C VAL A 126 -6.65 16.36 -13.39
N ALA A 127 -7.31 16.46 -14.55
CA ALA A 127 -6.65 16.57 -15.85
C ALA A 127 -5.68 17.77 -15.90
N GLN A 128 -6.11 18.94 -15.43
CA GLN A 128 -5.27 20.12 -15.37
C GLN A 128 -4.08 19.92 -14.42
N ARG A 129 -4.33 19.37 -13.22
CA ARG A 129 -3.29 19.14 -12.20
C ARG A 129 -2.17 18.22 -12.69
N ILE A 130 -2.51 17.20 -13.48
CA ILE A 130 -1.55 16.25 -14.05
C ILE A 130 -0.98 16.71 -15.40
N GLY A 131 -1.30 17.93 -15.85
CA GLY A 131 -0.70 18.56 -17.02
C GLY A 131 -1.34 18.22 -18.37
N LEU A 132 -2.55 17.66 -18.39
CA LEU A 132 -3.30 17.42 -19.63
C LEU A 132 -3.94 18.71 -20.15
N LYS A 133 -3.98 18.86 -21.49
CA LYS A 133 -4.73 19.94 -22.14
C LYS A 133 -6.23 19.66 -22.03
N ILE A 134 -7.00 20.64 -21.54
CA ILE A 134 -8.45 20.49 -21.31
C ILE A 134 -9.32 21.20 -22.37
N ASP A 135 -8.76 22.20 -23.06
CA ASP A 135 -9.53 23.04 -23.99
C ASP A 135 -9.97 22.27 -25.23
N GLY A 136 -11.25 22.40 -25.58
CA GLY A 136 -11.85 21.77 -26.76
C GLY A 136 -12.07 20.25 -26.65
N LYS A 137 -11.84 19.64 -25.48
CA LYS A 137 -12.07 18.20 -25.26
C LYS A 137 -13.44 17.95 -24.66
N ASP A 138 -14.12 16.94 -25.20
CA ASP A 138 -15.32 16.39 -24.61
C ASP A 138 -14.99 15.51 -23.39
N THR A 139 -16.00 15.31 -22.54
CA THR A 139 -15.87 14.59 -21.27
C THR A 139 -15.37 13.15 -21.45
N PRO A 140 -15.87 12.35 -22.43
CA PRO A 140 -15.35 11.01 -22.67
C PRO A 140 -13.88 10.98 -23.10
N THR A 141 -13.43 11.90 -23.96
CA THR A 141 -12.01 11.98 -24.35
C THR A 141 -11.14 12.32 -23.16
N LEU A 142 -11.54 13.31 -22.36
CA LEU A 142 -10.77 13.70 -21.18
C LEU A 142 -10.69 12.56 -20.14
N ALA A 143 -11.77 11.80 -19.95
CA ALA A 143 -11.78 10.63 -19.08
C ALA A 143 -10.80 9.55 -19.55
N ARG A 144 -10.75 9.25 -20.85
CA ARG A 144 -9.77 8.29 -21.40
C ARG A 144 -8.34 8.74 -21.13
N GLU A 145 -8.02 10.00 -21.40
CA GLU A 145 -6.65 10.51 -21.21
C GLU A 145 -6.24 10.53 -19.74
N VAL A 146 -7.14 10.91 -18.82
CA VAL A 146 -6.88 10.84 -17.38
C VAL A 146 -6.66 9.38 -16.94
N ALA A 147 -7.50 8.46 -17.42
CA ALA A 147 -7.36 7.04 -17.11
C ALA A 147 -6.05 6.46 -17.66
N GLU A 148 -5.68 6.79 -18.89
CA GLU A 148 -4.40 6.36 -19.50
C GLU A 148 -3.20 6.93 -18.75
N ALA A 149 -3.24 8.21 -18.35
CA ALA A 149 -2.20 8.83 -17.54
C ALA A 149 -2.06 8.13 -16.18
N ALA A 150 -3.17 7.79 -15.51
CA ALA A 150 -3.15 7.01 -14.28
C ALA A 150 -2.59 5.60 -14.51
N LEU A 151 -2.96 4.91 -15.59
CA LEU A 151 -2.43 3.58 -15.92
C LEU A 151 -0.91 3.59 -16.14
N GLN A 152 -0.36 4.69 -16.68
CA GLN A 152 1.09 4.82 -16.85
C GLN A 152 1.85 4.84 -15.52
N GLU A 153 1.26 5.29 -14.42
CA GLU A 153 1.89 5.29 -13.09
C GLU A 153 2.24 3.86 -12.59
N PHE A 154 1.62 2.83 -13.16
CA PHE A 154 1.86 1.43 -12.83
C PHE A 154 2.78 0.71 -13.82
N SER A 155 2.93 1.21 -15.05
CA SER A 155 3.64 0.49 -16.13
C SER A 155 4.91 1.17 -16.62
N ARG A 156 5.10 2.47 -16.35
CA ARG A 156 6.22 3.25 -16.88
C ARG A 156 7.57 2.64 -16.50
N GLN A 157 8.41 2.36 -17.48
CA GLN A 157 9.78 1.83 -17.29
C GLN A 157 10.85 2.92 -17.42
N ASP A 158 10.45 4.17 -17.70
CA ASP A 158 11.37 5.29 -17.70
C ASP A 158 11.61 5.79 -16.27
N TYR A 159 12.77 5.44 -15.72
CA TYR A 159 13.21 5.79 -14.37
C TYR A 159 13.44 7.30 -14.17
N GLN A 160 13.52 8.08 -15.25
CA GLN A 160 13.72 9.54 -15.17
C GLN A 160 12.41 10.30 -14.92
N VAL A 161 11.26 9.65 -15.13
CA VAL A 161 9.95 10.29 -15.00
C VAL A 161 9.27 9.82 -13.71
N PRO A 162 9.21 10.68 -12.67
CA PRO A 162 8.58 10.32 -11.41
C PRO A 162 7.07 10.14 -11.54
N LEU A 163 6.46 9.52 -10.53
CA LEU A 163 5.01 9.42 -10.42
C LEU A 163 4.36 10.82 -10.45
N THR A 164 3.55 11.08 -11.48
CA THR A 164 2.83 12.34 -11.69
C THR A 164 1.87 12.61 -10.54
N TRP A 165 1.26 11.57 -9.97
CA TRP A 165 0.34 11.72 -8.84
C TRP A 165 1.04 12.05 -7.52
N ILE A 166 2.37 12.01 -7.46
CA ILE A 166 3.17 12.53 -6.35
C ILE A 166 3.58 13.96 -6.65
N THR A 167 4.22 14.19 -7.79
CA THR A 167 4.80 15.51 -8.11
C THR A 167 3.74 16.61 -8.25
N SER A 168 2.49 16.25 -8.54
CA SER A 168 1.38 17.19 -8.67
C SER A 168 0.53 17.39 -7.41
N THR A 169 0.78 16.64 -6.33
CA THR A 169 -0.06 16.64 -5.11
C THR A 169 0.74 16.95 -3.84
N VAL A 170 2.06 16.81 -3.86
CA VAL A 170 2.94 17.11 -2.73
C VAL A 170 3.65 18.45 -2.88
N THR A 171 4.05 19.06 -1.77
CA THR A 171 4.73 20.37 -1.79
C THR A 171 6.16 20.28 -2.32
N ALA A 172 6.66 21.37 -2.90
CA ALA A 172 8.02 21.43 -3.46
C ALA A 172 9.12 21.02 -2.46
N GLY A 173 9.01 21.43 -1.20
CA GLY A 173 9.97 21.03 -0.16
C GLY A 173 9.94 19.53 0.18
N ARG A 174 8.82 18.83 -0.06
CA ARG A 174 8.77 17.36 0.02
C ARG A 174 9.42 16.72 -1.18
N ILE A 175 9.16 17.23 -2.39
CA ILE A 175 9.81 16.78 -3.62
C ILE A 175 11.34 16.85 -3.49
N GLU A 176 11.88 17.98 -3.00
CA GLU A 176 13.32 18.14 -2.76
C GLU A 176 13.85 17.10 -1.76
N SER A 177 13.11 16.86 -0.67
CA SER A 177 13.48 15.85 0.33
C SER A 177 13.52 14.44 -0.26
N PHE A 178 12.52 14.07 -1.06
CA PHE A 178 12.44 12.76 -1.70
C PHE A 178 13.58 12.55 -2.70
N ASN A 179 13.91 13.58 -3.48
CA ASN A 179 15.04 13.54 -4.41
C ASN A 179 16.38 13.43 -3.67
N LYS A 180 16.58 14.22 -2.60
CA LYS A 180 17.81 14.17 -1.79
C LYS A 180 18.02 12.79 -1.15
N LEU A 181 16.94 12.13 -0.73
CA LEU A 181 16.97 10.79 -0.13
C LEU A 181 16.98 9.66 -1.18
N GLY A 182 16.82 9.97 -2.47
CA GLY A 182 16.77 8.97 -3.53
C GLY A 182 15.51 8.08 -3.50
N VAL A 183 14.43 8.55 -2.88
CA VAL A 183 13.19 7.77 -2.67
C VAL A 183 12.06 8.17 -3.62
N MET A 184 12.29 9.05 -4.60
CA MET A 184 11.26 9.41 -5.58
C MET A 184 10.94 8.20 -6.48
N PRO A 185 9.69 7.70 -6.48
CA PRO A 185 9.31 6.56 -7.30
C PRO A 185 8.96 6.98 -8.74
N HIS A 186 9.16 6.06 -9.69
CA HIS A 186 8.80 6.22 -11.10
C HIS A 186 7.62 5.33 -11.53
N ASN A 187 7.39 4.25 -10.78
CA ASN A 187 6.41 3.22 -11.08
C ASN A 187 5.97 2.52 -9.79
N ILE A 188 4.65 2.36 -9.61
CA ILE A 188 4.05 1.70 -8.43
C ILE A 188 4.39 0.20 -8.37
N ASP A 189 4.11 -0.56 -9.43
CA ASP A 189 4.28 -2.02 -9.44
C ASP A 189 5.76 -2.43 -9.44
N ALA A 190 6.59 -1.68 -10.17
CA ALA A 190 8.02 -1.94 -10.22
C ALA A 190 8.66 -1.76 -8.83
N ASN A 191 8.17 -0.83 -8.02
CA ASN A 191 8.66 -0.65 -6.65
C ASN A 191 8.15 -1.73 -5.69
N VAL A 192 6.94 -2.25 -5.86
CA VAL A 192 6.50 -3.46 -5.13
C VAL A 192 7.42 -4.63 -5.48
N SER A 193 7.71 -4.83 -6.76
CA SER A 193 8.67 -5.85 -7.22
C SER A 193 10.09 -5.62 -6.68
N GLU A 194 10.55 -4.37 -6.66
CA GLU A 194 11.85 -3.98 -6.09
C GLU A 194 11.96 -4.38 -4.62
N ILE A 195 10.91 -4.13 -3.81
CA ILE A 195 10.88 -4.55 -2.40
C ILE A 195 10.98 -6.06 -2.28
N MET A 196 10.20 -6.80 -3.07
CA MET A 196 10.24 -8.27 -3.04
C MET A 196 11.62 -8.80 -3.45
N HIS A 197 12.28 -8.17 -4.42
CA HIS A 197 13.64 -8.47 -4.83
C HIS A 197 14.64 -8.19 -3.70
N ARG A 198 14.74 -6.93 -3.23
CA ARG A 198 15.79 -6.50 -2.29
C ARG A 198 15.69 -7.17 -0.92
N THR A 199 14.48 -7.57 -0.52
CA THR A 199 14.27 -8.27 0.76
C THR A 199 14.51 -9.78 0.67
N THR A 200 14.72 -10.34 -0.53
CA THR A 200 14.99 -11.78 -0.70
C THR A 200 16.39 -12.17 -0.21
N ARG A 201 16.58 -13.44 0.20
CA ARG A 201 17.87 -13.97 0.68
C ARG A 201 19.03 -13.57 -0.23
N GLY A 202 20.12 -13.09 0.36
CA GLY A 202 21.35 -12.73 -0.36
C GLY A 202 21.35 -11.36 -1.04
N ASN A 203 20.25 -10.60 -0.92
CA ASN A 203 20.18 -9.22 -1.39
C ASN A 203 20.47 -8.24 -0.24
N ASP A 204 19.79 -7.10 -0.23
CA ASP A 204 20.08 -5.95 0.60
C ASP A 204 20.04 -6.28 2.10
N ALA A 205 21.12 -5.91 2.79
CA ALA A 205 21.38 -6.24 4.18
C ALA A 205 21.70 -5.00 5.02
N ASP A 206 21.61 -3.80 4.44
CA ASP A 206 21.74 -2.54 5.15
C ASP A 206 20.36 -2.03 5.57
N ALA A 207 20.15 -1.87 6.87
CA ALA A 207 18.84 -1.53 7.41
C ALA A 207 18.36 -0.14 6.97
N VAL A 208 19.26 0.84 6.82
CA VAL A 208 18.89 2.19 6.36
C VAL A 208 18.48 2.16 4.90
N ASN A 209 19.26 1.48 4.06
CA ASN A 209 18.96 1.33 2.65
C ASN A 209 17.61 0.62 2.46
N LEU A 210 17.36 -0.49 3.16
CA LEU A 210 16.08 -1.20 3.18
C LEU A 210 14.93 -0.25 3.51
N LEU A 211 15.02 0.44 4.65
CA LEU A 211 13.98 1.37 5.10
C LEU A 211 13.73 2.53 4.11
N LEU A 212 14.76 3.03 3.41
CA LEU A 212 14.57 3.99 2.31
C LEU A 212 13.80 3.38 1.13
N GLY A 213 14.01 2.09 0.84
CA GLY A 213 13.16 1.30 -0.05
C GLY A 213 11.71 1.24 0.42
N GLY A 214 11.50 0.95 1.70
CA GLY A 214 10.18 0.99 2.33
C GLY A 214 9.49 2.36 2.18
N VAL A 215 10.21 3.46 2.42
CA VAL A 215 9.69 4.83 2.22
C VAL A 215 9.30 5.05 0.75
N LYS A 216 10.16 4.68 -0.20
CA LYS A 216 9.87 4.78 -1.63
C LYS A 216 8.63 3.97 -2.03
N CYS A 217 8.44 2.78 -1.46
CA CYS A 217 7.26 1.95 -1.68
C CYS A 217 6.00 2.53 -1.01
N GLY A 218 6.13 3.15 0.17
CA GLY A 218 5.06 3.89 0.83
C GLY A 218 4.62 5.14 0.04
N LEU A 219 5.53 5.79 -0.69
CA LEU A 219 5.18 6.85 -1.62
C LEU A 219 4.34 6.34 -2.81
N CYS A 220 4.60 5.10 -3.28
CA CYS A 220 3.74 4.45 -4.26
C CYS A 220 2.34 4.14 -3.72
N ASP A 221 2.24 3.75 -2.45
CA ASP A 221 0.96 3.52 -1.77
C ASP A 221 0.12 4.80 -1.73
N TYR A 222 0.75 5.90 -1.33
CA TYR A 222 0.16 7.24 -1.35
C TYR A 222 -0.34 7.63 -2.75
N ALA A 223 0.46 7.39 -3.79
CA ALA A 223 0.06 7.66 -5.17
C ALA A 223 -1.18 6.83 -5.57
N GLY A 224 -1.21 5.54 -5.24
CA GLY A 224 -2.37 4.67 -5.43
C GLY A 224 -3.62 5.20 -4.72
N CYS A 225 -3.50 5.59 -3.44
CA CYS A 225 -4.59 6.18 -2.67
C CYS A 225 -5.16 7.46 -3.33
N HIS A 226 -4.28 8.35 -3.79
CA HIS A 226 -4.72 9.58 -4.46
C HIS A 226 -5.40 9.29 -5.81
N ILE A 227 -4.84 8.40 -6.62
CA ILE A 227 -5.46 7.98 -7.89
C ILE A 227 -6.85 7.41 -7.59
N ALA A 228 -6.97 6.44 -6.69
CA ALA A 228 -8.24 5.83 -6.34
C ALA A 228 -9.29 6.85 -5.89
N THR A 229 -8.89 7.81 -5.05
CA THR A 229 -9.78 8.88 -4.58
C THR A 229 -10.22 9.79 -5.72
N ASP A 230 -9.29 10.31 -6.52
CA ASP A 230 -9.62 11.20 -7.63
C ASP A 230 -10.56 10.54 -8.64
N LEU A 231 -10.29 9.29 -9.00
CA LEU A 231 -11.11 8.55 -9.95
C LEU A 231 -12.45 8.13 -9.33
N GLY A 232 -12.48 7.87 -8.02
CA GLY A 232 -13.70 7.66 -7.24
C GLY A 232 -14.62 8.87 -7.31
N ASP A 233 -14.11 10.05 -6.99
CA ASP A 233 -14.86 11.30 -7.06
C ASP A 233 -15.41 11.56 -8.48
N ILE A 234 -14.59 11.31 -9.52
CA ILE A 234 -15.02 11.47 -10.93
C ILE A 234 -16.21 10.56 -11.27
N LEU A 235 -16.14 9.29 -10.88
CA LEU A 235 -17.14 8.27 -11.22
C LEU A 235 -18.37 8.32 -10.31
N PHE A 236 -18.22 8.77 -9.07
CA PHE A 236 -19.24 8.60 -8.04
C PHE A 236 -19.72 9.91 -7.39
N GLY A 237 -19.06 11.03 -7.67
CA GLY A 237 -19.33 12.34 -7.07
C GLY A 237 -18.44 12.59 -5.86
N THR A 238 -17.91 13.82 -5.76
CA THR A 238 -17.18 14.31 -4.58
C THR A 238 -18.12 14.47 -3.37
#